data_AF-A0A6A3FL10-F1
#
_entry.id   AF-A0A6A3FL10-F1
#
_cell.length_a   1.000
_cell.length_b   1.000
_cell.length_c   1.000
_cell.angle_alpha   90.00
_cell.angle_beta   90.00
_cell.angle_gamma   90.00
#
_symmetry.space_group_name_H-M   'P 1'
#
loop_
_entity.id
_entity.type
_entity.pdbx_description
1 polymer ?
#
loop_
_entity_poly.entity_id
_entity_poly.type
_entity_poly.pdbx_seq_one_letter_code
_entity_poly.pdbx_strand_id
1 'polypeptide(L)' 'MLCHWHIRRNVLAQAKKKFCLVHTHNAAAGRKKTNNLDTDIFMAKFDATVNSKTEREFDERSFGLRAMNADMGKYLDA' A
#
# COMPACT_ATOMS: atom_id res chain seq x y z
N MET A 1 20.73 -1.75 8.12
CA MET A 1 20.04 -0.46 8.38
C MET A 1 18.95 -0.31 7.34
N LEU A 2 17.67 -0.47 7.72
CA LEU A 2 16.55 -0.30 6.80
C LEU A 2 16.22 1.20 6.71
N CYS A 3 16.68 1.86 5.65
CA CYS A 3 16.30 3.25 5.38
C CYS A 3 14.87 3.32 4.79
N HIS A 4 14.23 4.49 4.86
CA HIS A 4 12.89 4.74 4.33
C HIS A 4 12.69 4.20 2.90
N TRP A 5 13.70 4.34 2.02
CA TRP A 5 13.65 3.77 0.68
C TRP A 5 13.48 2.23 0.64
N HIS A 6 14.14 1.51 1.54
CA HIS A 6 14.02 0.05 1.66
C HIS A 6 12.62 -0.36 2.13
N ILE A 7 12.05 0.38 3.09
CA ILE A 7 10.69 0.15 3.60
C ILE A 7 9.68 0.40 2.48
N ARG A 8 9.77 1.55 1.80
CA ARG A 8 8.89 1.91 0.67
C ARG A 8 8.94 0.87 -0.46
N ARG A 9 10.14 0.37 -0.80
CA ARG A 9 10.30 -0.66 -1.84
C ARG A 9 9.68 -1.99 -1.45
N ASN A 10 9.77 -2.37 -0.17
CA ASN A 10 9.14 -3.57 0.36
C ASN A 10 7.60 -3.45 0.36
N VAL A 11 7.08 -2.32 0.82
CA VAL A 11 5.64 -2.00 0.81
C VAL A 11 5.08 -2.02 -0.62
N LEU A 12 5.77 -1.42 -1.59
CA LEU A 12 5.37 -1.46 -2.99
C LEU A 12 5.30 -2.89 -3.55
N ALA A 13 6.29 -3.74 -3.24
CA ALA A 13 6.32 -5.12 -3.70
C ALA A 13 5.14 -5.91 -3.11
N GLN A 14 4.76 -5.64 -1.87
CA GLN A 14 3.62 -6.28 -1.23
C GLN A 14 2.29 -5.75 -1.73
N ALA A 15 2.16 -4.43 -1.92
CA ALA A 15 1.00 -3.79 -2.53
C ALA A 15 0.69 -4.45 -3.88
N LYS A 16 1.70 -4.57 -4.74
CA LYS A 16 1.57 -5.28 -6.02
C LYS A 16 1.14 -6.74 -5.85
N LYS A 17 1.72 -7.49 -4.91
CA LYS A 17 1.31 -8.89 -4.65
C LYS A 17 -0.15 -8.98 -4.21
N LYS A 18 -0.58 -8.19 -3.22
CA LYS A 18 -1.95 -8.29 -2.68
C LYS A 18 -2.99 -7.75 -3.66
N PHE A 19 -2.76 -6.61 -4.31
CA PHE A 19 -3.75 -5.99 -5.18
C PHE A 19 -3.75 -6.55 -6.62
N CYS A 20 -2.63 -7.06 -7.13
CA CYS A 20 -2.61 -7.68 -8.46
C CYS A 20 -3.00 -9.17 -8.47
N LEU A 21 -2.82 -9.94 -7.38
CA LEU A 21 -3.26 -11.35 -7.33
C LEU A 21 -4.76 -11.52 -7.10
N VAL A 22 -5.42 -10.59 -6.40
CA VAL A 22 -6.83 -10.75 -6.01
C VAL A 22 -7.80 -10.75 -7.21
N HIS A 23 -7.38 -10.26 -8.39
CA HIS A 23 -8.24 -10.19 -9.58
C HIS A 23 -7.98 -11.21 -10.70
N THR A 24 -7.13 -12.21 -10.50
CA THR A 24 -6.97 -13.30 -11.49
C THR A 24 -8.14 -14.29 -11.57
N HIS A 25 -9.33 -13.94 -11.08
CA HIS A 25 -10.54 -14.76 -11.17
C HIS A 25 -11.54 -14.25 -12.22
N ASN A 26 -11.05 -13.81 -13.39
CA ASN A 26 -11.88 -13.63 -14.58
C ASN A 26 -11.18 -14.29 -15.78
N ALA A 27 -11.42 -15.59 -15.97
CA ALA A 27 -10.93 -16.36 -17.12
C ALA A 27 -11.56 -15.93 -18.46
N ALA A 28 -12.60 -15.10 -18.45
CA ALA A 28 -13.36 -14.71 -19.64
C ALA A 28 -12.82 -13.48 -20.40
N ALA A 29 -11.94 -12.69 -19.79
CA ALA A 29 -11.38 -11.49 -20.42
C ALA A 29 -9.87 -11.65 -20.54
N GLY A 30 -9.38 -12.03 -21.73
CA GLY A 30 -7.95 -12.21 -22.05
C GLY A 30 -7.06 -10.96 -21.88
N ARG A 31 -7.49 -9.93 -21.14
CA ARG A 31 -6.69 -8.77 -20.74
C ARG A 31 -6.45 -8.85 -19.24
N LYS A 32 -5.20 -9.10 -18.85
CA LYS A 32 -4.69 -8.84 -17.50
C LYS A 32 -4.88 -7.35 -17.21
N LYS A 33 -6.01 -6.97 -16.62
CA LYS A 33 -6.21 -5.60 -16.11
C LYS A 33 -5.37 -5.54 -14.83
N THR A 34 -4.11 -5.15 -14.96
CA THR A 34 -3.28 -4.83 -13.81
C THR A 34 -3.97 -3.72 -13.05
N ASN A 35 -4.47 -4.01 -11.83
CA ASN A 35 -4.94 -3.00 -10.88
C ASN A 35 -3.74 -2.24 -10.30
N ASN A 36 -2.99 -1.59 -11.20
CA ASN A 36 -1.99 -0.61 -10.84
C ASN A 36 -2.66 0.53 -10.08
N LEU A 37 -3.93 0.87 -10.38
CA LEU A 37 -4.64 1.96 -9.73
C LEU A 37 -4.77 1.78 -8.22
N ASP A 38 -5.21 0.62 -7.72
CA ASP A 38 -5.30 0.37 -6.27
C ASP A 38 -3.93 0.38 -5.59
N THR A 39 -2.92 -0.17 -6.28
CA THR A 39 -1.52 -0.12 -5.80
C THR A 39 -1.02 1.31 -5.73
N ASP A 40 -1.34 2.14 -6.72
CA ASP A 40 -0.91 3.54 -6.81
C ASP A 40 -1.61 4.39 -5.74
N ILE A 41 -2.93 4.21 -5.56
CA ILE A 41 -3.72 4.84 -4.49
C ILE A 41 -3.15 4.47 -3.12
N PHE A 42 -2.84 3.19 -2.90
CA PHE A 42 -2.27 2.72 -1.65
C PHE A 42 -0.89 3.35 -1.39
N MET A 43 -0.01 3.35 -2.40
CA MET A 43 1.33 3.92 -2.29
C MET A 43 1.30 5.44 -2.07
N ALA A 44 0.39 6.16 -2.73
CA ALA A 44 0.22 7.59 -2.52
C ALA A 44 -0.20 7.91 -1.08
N LYS A 45 -1.11 7.11 -0.51
CA LYS A 45 -1.49 7.25 0.90
C LYS A 45 -0.35 6.88 1.85
N PHE A 46 0.41 5.83 1.56
CA PHE A 46 1.57 5.44 2.35
C PHE A 46 2.62 6.56 2.37
N ASP A 47 2.98 7.10 1.21
CA ASP A 47 3.92 8.22 1.10
C ASP A 47 3.39 9.45 1.86
N ALA A 48 2.08 9.74 1.77
CA ALA A 48 1.47 10.83 2.54
C ALA A 48 1.50 10.59 4.06
N THR A 49 1.34 9.35 4.52
CA THR A 49 1.44 9.00 5.94
C THR A 49 2.86 9.19 6.45
N VAL A 50 3.88 8.68 5.74
CA VAL A 50 5.27 8.81 6.19
C VAL A 50 5.77 10.25 6.11
N ASN A 51 5.22 11.07 5.21
CA ASN A 51 5.51 12.51 5.12
C ASN A 51 4.60 13.38 6.00
N SER A 52 3.81 12.80 6.92
CA SER A 52 3.02 13.57 7.88
C SER A 52 3.92 14.47 8.72
N LYS A 53 3.51 15.73 8.91
CA LYS A 53 4.32 16.74 9.63
C LYS A 53 4.08 16.71 11.13
N THR A 54 2.96 16.10 11.54
CA THR A 54 2.54 15.98 12.93
C THR A 54 2.16 14.56 13.26
N GLU A 55 2.33 14.15 14.52
CA GLU A 55 1.90 12.82 14.99
C GLU A 55 0.40 12.60 14.80
N ARG A 56 -0.42 13.65 14.98
CA ARG A 56 -1.87 13.55 14.76
C ARG A 56 -2.22 13.21 13.32
N GLU A 57 -1.60 13.89 12.35
CA GLU A 57 -1.78 13.56 10.93
C GLU A 57 -1.23 12.17 10.58
N PHE A 58 -0.14 11.74 11.23
CA PHE A 58 0.38 10.40 11.07
C PHE A 58 -0.63 9.36 11.55
N ASP A 59 -1.23 9.54 12.72
CA ASP A 59 -2.19 8.60 13.30
C ASP A 59 -3.49 8.51 12.48
N GLU A 60 -4.06 9.65 12.09
CA GLU A 60 -5.26 9.69 11.23
C GLU A 60 -5.03 9.01 9.87
N ARG A 61 -3.89 9.29 9.23
CA ARG A 61 -3.55 8.67 7.93
C ARG A 61 -3.15 7.20 8.07
N SER A 62 -2.51 6.82 9.17
CA SER A 62 -2.19 5.43 9.51
C SER A 62 -3.45 4.60 9.71
N PHE A 63 -4.46 5.15 10.40
CA PHE A 63 -5.75 4.53 10.56
C PHE A 63 -6.44 4.29 9.20
N GLY A 64 -6.45 5.31 8.34
CA GLY A 64 -6.97 5.19 6.97
C GLY A 64 -6.22 4.16 6.11
N LEU A 65 -4.91 4.02 6.31
CA LEU A 65 -4.09 3.01 5.61
C LEU A 65 -4.37 1.58 6.13
N ARG A 66 -4.49 1.41 7.45
CA ARG A 66 -4.87 0.15 8.10
C ARG A 66 -6.26 -0.32 7.65
N ALA A 67 -7.21 0.60 7.50
CA ALA A 67 -8.55 0.29 7.00
C ALA A 67 -8.54 -0.21 5.55
N MET A 68 -7.62 0.27 4.71
CA MET A 68 -7.44 -0.23 3.33
C MET A 68 -6.76 -1.59 3.29
N ASN A 69 -5.77 -1.84 4.15
CA ASN A 69 -5.14 -3.14 4.27
C ASN A 69 -4.47 -3.32 5.64
N ALA A 70 -5.15 -4.06 6.54
CA ALA A 70 -4.67 -4.28 7.90
C ALA A 70 -3.30 -4.97 7.96
N ASP A 71 -2.99 -5.83 6.98
CA ASP A 71 -1.72 -6.56 6.91
C ASP A 71 -0.56 -5.64 6.51
N MET A 72 -0.84 -4.57 5.75
CA MET A 72 0.19 -3.58 5.39
C MET A 72 0.29 -2.39 6.35
N GLY A 73 -0.71 -2.19 7.20
CA GLY A 73 -0.60 -1.26 8.33
C GLY A 73 0.60 -1.56 9.23
N LYS A 74 1.02 -2.83 9.31
CA LYS A 74 2.20 -3.27 10.07
C LYS A 74 3.52 -2.64 9.60
N TYR A 75 3.60 -2.16 8.35
CA TYR A 75 4.79 -1.45 7.85
C TYR A 75 4.89 0.00 8.33
N LEU A 76 3.85 0.52 8.99
CA LEU A 76 3.88 1.83 9.65
C LEU A 76 4.32 1.72 11.12
N ASP A 77 4.23 0.54 11.72
CA ASP A 77 4.61 0.24 13.11
C ASP A 77 6.06 -0.27 13.26
N ALA A 78 6.77 -0.44 12.15
CA ALA A 78 8.11 -1.05 12.08
C ALA A 78 9.22 -0.02 11.86
#